data_AF-A0A2U7P8N6-F1
#
_entry.id   AF-A0A2U7P8N6-F1
#
_cell.length_a   1.000
_cell.length_b   1.000
_cell.length_c   1.000
_cell.angle_alpha   90.00
_cell.angle_beta   90.00
_cell.angle_gamma   90.00
#
_symmetry.space_group_name_H-M   'P 1'
#
loop_
_entity.id
_entity.type
_entity.pdbx_description
1 polymer ?
#
loop_
_entity_poly.entity_id
_entity_poly.type
_entity_poly.pdbx_seq_one_letter_code
_entity_poly.pdbx_strand_id
1 'polypeptide(L)'
;MSQHIICPNCKTQIDLDKLADEKYFQKLKEQEQKLKAEQEKQREEFEKNLENEKSEWRKKAQEFAEKKALEERKKVELELKDMQDQLKKAENEKTEAKKRELEFLKKQREIEEKEKNFELEMEKKIFEERKKIENSLEDKMKENYQKMLDEKIAIKQEEFRKKELEYQKQQEQLKKSLDDAQRKAEQGSQQIQGDISENDLKEALKQAFPIDSIDDVPTGVKGADLLQSVKNNFGQITGVIVWESKNTKSWSESWVMKLKEDSLKVAGNVSVLVTNILPKEIKNFGFYEGIMVSSPEFAVAVATLLRDKILSISKVEKSLEGKDLKMELLYKYLSSQEFSSKINMMVEVFSSLKAGIDTERRLMEKNWKKREKDLERATFAITGMYGELESLMGQALPGAELLELGSGEEEDNENIIF
;
A
#
# COMPACT_ATOMS: atom_id res chain seq x y z
N MET A 1 36.40 154.93 82.84
CA MET A 1 36.41 156.31 83.36
C MET A 1 37.00 157.16 82.25
N SER A 2 36.15 157.80 81.46
CA SER A 2 36.55 158.57 80.28
C SER A 2 37.27 159.85 80.68
N GLN A 3 38.58 159.93 80.38
CA GLN A 3 39.43 161.08 80.66
C GLN A 3 39.19 162.18 79.62
N HIS A 4 38.71 163.34 80.08
CA HIS A 4 38.41 164.49 79.23
C HIS A 4 39.47 165.58 79.41
N ILE A 5 40.01 166.09 78.30
CA ILE A 5 40.94 167.25 78.29
C ILE A 5 40.22 168.45 77.65
N ILE A 6 40.33 169.62 78.27
CA ILE A 6 39.73 170.88 77.77
C ILE A 6 40.79 171.64 76.97
N CYS A 7 40.48 171.98 75.72
CA CYS A 7 41.39 172.75 74.85
C CYS A 7 41.55 174.21 75.33
N PRO A 8 42.78 174.70 75.58
CA PRO A 8 43.02 176.07 76.05
C PRO A 8 42.65 177.18 75.04
N ASN A 9 42.44 176.86 73.76
CA ASN A 9 42.19 177.85 72.70
C ASN A 9 40.71 178.00 72.30
N CYS A 10 39.84 177.02 72.57
CA CYS A 10 38.44 177.04 72.16
C CYS A 10 37.44 176.46 73.19
N LYS A 11 37.89 176.12 74.41
CA LYS A 11 37.08 175.58 75.53
C LYS A 11 36.28 174.29 75.23
N THR A 12 36.56 173.58 74.13
CA THR A 12 35.93 172.30 73.80
C THR A 12 36.56 171.13 74.58
N GLN A 13 35.73 170.24 75.11
CA GLN A 13 36.12 168.96 75.73
C GLN A 13 36.45 167.90 74.66
N ILE A 14 37.61 167.26 74.78
CA ILE A 14 38.04 166.14 73.91
C ILE A 14 38.13 164.88 74.78
N ASP A 15 37.45 163.82 74.35
CA ASP A 15 37.35 162.51 75.02
C ASP A 15 38.32 161.51 74.37
N LEU A 16 39.34 161.08 75.13
CA LEU A 16 40.47 160.30 74.59
C LEU A 16 40.11 158.83 74.29
N ASP A 17 39.08 158.27 74.93
CA ASP A 17 38.69 156.86 74.75
C ASP A 17 38.09 156.61 73.36
N LYS A 18 37.36 157.57 72.77
CA LYS A 18 36.76 157.43 71.43
C LYS A 18 37.79 157.35 70.29
N LEU A 19 38.93 158.03 70.43
CA LEU A 19 40.00 158.04 69.41
C LEU A 19 40.83 156.76 69.40
N ALA A 20 40.93 156.07 70.54
CA ALA A 20 41.61 154.77 70.63
C ALA A 20 40.76 153.65 70.02
N ASP A 21 39.45 153.66 70.26
CA ASP A 21 38.52 152.67 69.72
C ASP A 21 38.39 152.74 68.19
N GLU A 22 38.35 153.93 67.59
CA GLU A 22 38.27 154.07 66.12
C GLU A 22 39.47 153.47 65.38
N LYS A 23 40.70 153.66 65.91
CA LYS A 23 41.91 153.07 65.30
C LYS A 23 41.97 151.56 65.49
N TYR A 24 41.46 151.04 66.60
CA TYR A 24 41.41 149.59 66.83
C TYR A 24 40.40 148.90 65.89
N PHE A 25 39.23 149.50 65.70
CA PHE A 25 38.21 149.00 64.76
C PHE A 25 38.66 149.01 63.29
N GLN A 26 39.44 150.01 62.86
CA GLN A 26 39.99 150.02 61.49
C GLN A 26 40.96 148.86 61.22
N LYS A 27 41.87 148.57 62.16
CA LYS A 27 42.82 147.43 62.02
C LYS A 27 42.11 146.08 62.00
N LEU A 28 41.07 145.90 62.82
CA LEU A 28 40.25 144.68 62.82
C LEU A 28 39.54 144.47 61.49
N LYS A 29 38.95 145.52 60.90
CA LYS A 29 38.33 145.44 59.56
C LYS A 29 39.32 145.08 58.46
N GLU A 30 40.54 145.63 58.48
CA GLU A 30 41.58 145.27 57.50
C GLU A 30 42.02 143.81 57.63
N GLN A 31 42.18 143.29 58.86
CA GLN A 31 42.51 141.88 59.07
C GLN A 31 41.39 140.94 58.61
N GLU A 32 40.13 141.27 58.92
CA GLU A 32 38.98 140.47 58.46
C GLU A 32 38.87 140.45 56.92
N GLN A 33 39.12 141.57 56.24
CA GLN A 33 39.11 141.63 54.78
C GLN A 33 40.22 140.80 54.16
N LYS A 34 41.44 140.84 54.71
CA LYS A 34 42.54 140.00 54.24
C LYS A 34 42.25 138.50 54.44
N LEU A 35 41.71 138.13 55.60
CA LEU A 35 41.37 136.74 55.89
C LEU A 35 40.27 136.22 54.94
N LYS A 36 39.25 137.03 54.64
CA LYS A 36 38.20 136.69 53.67
C LYS A 36 38.75 136.52 52.25
N ALA A 37 39.61 137.42 51.80
CA ALA A 37 40.23 137.34 50.48
C ALA A 37 41.12 136.09 50.33
N GLU A 38 41.85 135.70 51.38
CA GLU A 38 42.66 134.48 51.40
C GLU A 38 41.77 133.21 51.33
N GLN A 39 40.67 133.18 52.10
CA GLN A 39 39.70 132.09 52.09
C GLN A 39 38.98 131.95 50.74
N GLU A 40 38.72 133.06 50.06
CA GLU A 40 38.05 133.08 48.74
C GLU A 40 38.98 132.53 47.65
N LYS A 41 40.27 132.92 47.66
CA LYS A 41 41.27 132.32 46.76
C LYS A 41 41.44 130.82 46.96
N GLN A 42 41.52 130.36 48.22
CA GLN A 42 41.62 128.93 48.51
C GLN A 42 40.37 128.16 48.07
N ARG A 43 39.18 128.75 48.15
CA ARG A 43 37.95 128.15 47.59
C ARG A 43 38.01 128.05 46.07
N GLU A 44 38.40 129.10 45.38
CA GLU A 44 38.49 129.09 43.91
C GLU A 44 39.51 128.07 43.39
N GLU A 45 40.68 127.94 44.04
CA GLU A 45 41.67 126.92 43.69
C GLU A 45 41.16 125.50 43.97
N PHE A 46 40.46 125.30 45.10
CA PHE A 46 39.86 124.01 45.42
C PHE A 46 38.74 123.63 44.43
N GLU A 47 37.88 124.58 44.06
CA GLU A 47 36.83 124.36 43.05
C GLU A 47 37.42 124.02 41.68
N LYS A 48 38.48 124.71 41.24
CA LYS A 48 39.17 124.39 39.98
C LYS A 48 39.79 122.99 39.99
N ASN A 49 40.45 122.60 41.08
CA ASN A 49 41.02 121.26 41.19
C ASN A 49 39.94 120.17 41.18
N LEU A 50 38.81 120.41 41.87
CA LEU A 50 37.71 119.46 41.94
C LEU A 50 36.98 119.33 40.60
N GLU A 51 36.88 120.41 39.81
CA GLU A 51 36.36 120.38 38.45
C GLU A 51 37.30 119.62 37.49
N ASN A 52 38.61 119.82 37.62
CA ASN A 52 39.62 119.08 36.84
C ASN A 52 39.59 117.58 37.15
N GLU A 53 39.58 117.19 38.43
CA GLU A 53 39.45 115.77 38.82
C GLU A 53 38.15 115.15 38.30
N LYS A 54 37.02 115.86 38.39
CA LYS A 54 35.74 115.40 37.82
C LYS A 54 35.82 115.20 36.30
N SER A 55 36.50 116.11 35.59
CA SER A 55 36.69 116.02 34.14
C SER A 55 37.54 114.80 33.76
N GLU A 56 38.62 114.54 34.48
CA GLU A 56 39.46 113.36 34.27
C GLU A 56 38.72 112.05 34.58
N TRP A 57 37.98 112.00 35.68
CA TRP A 57 37.15 110.85 36.03
C TRP A 57 36.05 110.59 35.00
N ARG A 58 35.43 111.65 34.45
CA ARG A 58 34.44 111.52 33.36
C ARG A 58 35.07 110.93 32.09
N LYS A 59 36.26 111.39 31.69
CA LYS A 59 36.97 110.84 30.53
C LYS A 59 37.33 109.36 30.72
N LYS A 60 37.90 109.00 31.88
CA LYS A 60 38.23 107.60 32.20
C LYS A 60 36.98 106.70 32.23
N ALA A 61 35.87 107.19 32.78
CA ALA A 61 34.60 106.47 32.78
C ALA A 61 34.05 106.26 31.37
N GLN A 62 34.16 107.27 30.49
CA GLN A 62 33.72 107.19 29.10
C GLN A 62 34.56 106.20 28.29
N GLU A 63 35.90 106.26 28.39
CA GLU A 63 36.79 105.30 27.74
C GLU A 63 36.58 103.87 28.20
N PHE A 64 36.32 103.65 29.50
CA PHE A 64 36.02 102.33 30.04
C PHE A 64 34.67 101.79 29.54
N ALA A 65 33.64 102.66 29.49
CA ALA A 65 32.34 102.31 28.95
C ALA A 65 32.43 101.95 27.46
N GLU A 66 33.21 102.70 26.67
CA GLU A 66 33.39 102.45 25.24
C GLU A 66 34.16 101.16 24.97
N LYS A 67 35.23 100.88 25.73
CA LYS A 67 35.96 99.59 25.64
C LYS A 67 35.07 98.40 25.96
N LYS A 68 34.30 98.45 27.06
CA LYS A 68 33.34 97.39 27.40
C LYS A 68 32.25 97.23 26.35
N ALA A 69 31.71 98.31 25.82
CA ALA A 69 30.70 98.25 24.76
C ALA A 69 31.26 97.63 23.48
N LEU A 70 32.53 97.89 23.14
CA LEU A 70 33.18 97.29 21.97
C LEU A 70 33.47 95.80 22.17
N GLU A 71 33.93 95.38 23.35
CA GLU A 71 34.13 93.97 23.68
C GLU A 71 32.82 93.18 23.63
N GLU A 72 31.75 93.73 24.21
CA GLU A 72 30.44 93.08 24.20
C GLU A 72 29.85 93.01 22.79
N ARG A 73 30.00 94.06 21.98
CA ARG A 73 29.61 94.03 20.56
C ARG A 73 30.35 92.95 19.78
N LYS A 74 31.66 92.78 20.01
CA LYS A 74 32.45 91.73 19.36
C LYS A 74 32.01 90.32 19.78
N LYS A 75 31.68 90.12 21.06
CA LYS A 75 31.14 88.84 21.54
C LYS A 75 29.78 88.53 20.89
N VAL A 76 28.86 89.49 20.91
CA VAL A 76 27.54 89.34 20.29
C VAL A 76 27.66 89.10 18.77
N GLU A 77 28.61 89.75 18.08
CA GLU A 77 28.84 89.51 16.65
C GLU A 77 29.36 88.09 16.37
N LEU A 78 30.26 87.57 17.22
CA LEU A 78 30.74 86.19 17.11
C LEU A 78 29.65 85.18 17.40
N GLU A 79 28.85 85.39 18.45
CA GLU A 79 27.70 84.53 18.78
C GLU A 79 26.63 84.56 17.69
N LEU A 80 26.34 85.73 17.12
CA LEU A 80 25.41 85.84 15.98
C LEU A 80 25.93 85.11 14.74
N LYS A 81 27.23 85.19 14.43
CA LYS A 81 27.82 84.46 13.31
C LYS A 81 27.78 82.95 13.53
N ASP A 82 28.16 82.48 14.71
CA ASP A 82 28.09 81.04 15.04
C ASP A 82 26.64 80.53 14.98
N MET A 83 25.68 81.30 15.52
CA MET A 83 24.26 80.93 15.49
C MET A 83 23.69 80.95 14.06
N GLN A 84 24.13 81.88 13.21
CA GLN A 84 23.77 81.88 11.78
C GLN A 84 24.36 80.68 11.03
N ASP A 85 25.59 80.29 11.34
CA ASP A 85 26.24 79.12 10.73
C ASP A 85 25.60 77.81 11.21
N GLN A 86 25.21 77.73 12.48
CA GLN A 86 24.44 76.61 13.03
C GLN A 86 23.06 76.51 12.37
N LEU A 87 22.35 77.63 12.19
CA LEU A 87 21.06 77.65 11.49
C LEU A 87 21.19 77.22 10.03
N LYS A 88 22.22 77.70 9.31
CA LYS A 88 22.48 77.25 7.93
C LYS A 88 22.80 75.77 7.84
N LYS A 89 23.62 75.24 8.75
CA LYS A 89 23.94 73.80 8.82
C LYS A 89 22.68 72.98 9.10
N ALA A 90 21.89 73.37 10.10
CA ALA A 90 20.64 72.69 10.45
C ALA A 90 19.61 72.75 9.30
N GLU A 91 19.53 73.87 8.58
CA GLU A 91 18.64 74.00 7.42
C GLU A 91 19.09 73.10 6.26
N ASN A 92 20.40 73.08 5.96
CA ASN A 92 20.96 72.17 4.97
C ASN A 92 20.70 70.71 5.34
N GLU A 93 21.00 70.29 6.57
CA GLU A 93 20.73 68.94 7.06
C GLU A 93 19.23 68.58 6.97
N LYS A 94 18.34 69.51 7.31
CA LYS A 94 16.89 69.32 7.17
C LYS A 94 16.47 69.15 5.71
N THR A 95 17.06 69.90 4.78
CA THR A 95 16.76 69.74 3.35
C THR A 95 17.30 68.43 2.80
N GLU A 96 18.49 68.00 3.21
CA GLU A 96 19.05 66.69 2.84
C GLU A 96 18.23 65.54 3.40
N ALA A 97 17.81 65.62 4.68
CA ALA A 97 16.94 64.63 5.29
C ALA A 97 15.61 64.52 4.56
N LYS A 98 14.96 65.65 4.22
CA LYS A 98 13.74 65.66 3.40
C LYS A 98 13.94 65.06 2.00
N LYS A 99 15.09 65.32 1.35
CA LYS A 99 15.42 64.71 0.05
C LYS A 99 15.58 63.19 0.17
N ARG A 100 16.31 62.72 1.19
CA ARG A 100 16.47 61.28 1.46
C ARG A 100 15.13 60.63 1.77
N GLU A 101 14.29 61.25 2.58
CA GLU A 101 12.94 60.76 2.89
C GLU A 101 12.08 60.63 1.62
N LEU A 102 12.10 61.64 0.74
CA LEU A 102 11.40 61.55 -0.55
C LEU A 102 11.97 60.45 -1.46
N GLU A 103 13.28 60.26 -1.48
CA GLU A 103 13.91 59.16 -2.23
C GLU A 103 13.54 57.79 -1.65
N PHE A 104 13.51 57.64 -0.32
CA PHE A 104 13.07 56.42 0.34
C PHE A 104 11.60 56.12 0.04
N LEU A 105 10.72 57.12 0.12
CA LEU A 105 9.30 56.97 -0.22
C LEU A 105 9.09 56.59 -1.70
N LYS A 106 9.89 57.14 -2.62
CA LYS A 106 9.85 56.74 -4.04
C LYS A 106 10.29 55.29 -4.22
N LYS A 107 11.43 54.90 -3.63
CA LYS A 107 11.92 53.51 -3.68
C LYS A 107 10.93 52.54 -3.06
N GLN A 108 10.29 52.90 -1.96
CA GLN A 108 9.28 52.07 -1.31
C GLN A 108 8.07 51.85 -2.22
N ARG A 109 7.57 52.91 -2.88
CA ARG A 109 6.48 52.78 -3.87
C ARG A 109 6.88 51.92 -5.06
N GLU A 110 8.10 52.10 -5.59
CA GLU A 110 8.61 51.28 -6.70
C GLU A 110 8.74 49.81 -6.32
N ILE A 111 9.17 49.50 -5.09
CA ILE A 111 9.23 48.13 -4.57
C ILE A 111 7.82 47.57 -4.43
N GLU A 112 6.90 48.31 -3.83
CA GLU A 112 5.51 47.87 -3.65
C GLU A 112 4.78 47.63 -4.99
N GLU A 113 5.02 48.48 -6.00
CA GLU A 113 4.50 48.27 -7.35
C GLU A 113 5.16 47.05 -8.02
N LYS A 114 6.46 46.83 -7.84
CA LYS A 114 7.14 45.63 -8.35
C LYS A 114 6.65 44.36 -7.68
N GLU A 115 6.42 44.38 -6.37
CA GLU A 115 5.86 43.25 -5.62
C GLU A 115 4.45 42.93 -6.12
N LYS A 116 3.57 43.92 -6.23
CA LYS A 116 2.21 43.71 -6.79
C LYS A 116 2.23 43.19 -8.22
N ASN A 117 3.11 43.73 -9.07
CA ASN A 117 3.24 43.25 -10.45
C ASN A 117 3.81 41.83 -10.50
N PHE A 118 4.78 41.51 -9.65
CA PHE A 118 5.37 40.17 -9.54
C PHE A 118 4.36 39.15 -9.02
N GLU A 119 3.58 39.49 -8.00
CA GLU A 119 2.46 38.67 -7.50
C GLU A 119 1.44 38.39 -8.61
N LEU A 120 1.03 39.42 -9.35
CA LEU A 120 0.10 39.28 -10.46
C LEU A 120 0.67 38.41 -11.60
N GLU A 121 1.94 38.57 -11.94
CA GLU A 121 2.60 37.72 -12.94
C GLU A 121 2.73 36.27 -12.47
N MET A 122 3.04 36.06 -11.19
CA MET A 122 3.15 34.73 -10.62
C MET A 122 1.78 34.05 -10.56
N GLU A 123 0.73 34.78 -10.19
CA GLU A 123 -0.64 34.28 -10.20
C GLU A 123 -1.09 33.90 -11.63
N LYS A 124 -0.80 34.74 -12.63
CA LYS A 124 -1.04 34.42 -14.05
C LYS A 124 -0.30 33.17 -14.50
N LYS A 125 1.00 33.04 -14.17
CA LYS A 125 1.78 31.83 -14.49
C LYS A 125 1.22 30.58 -13.81
N ILE A 126 0.84 30.68 -12.53
CA ILE A 126 0.21 29.57 -11.80
C ILE A 126 -1.11 29.19 -12.46
N PHE A 127 -1.93 30.16 -12.89
CA PHE A 127 -3.19 29.90 -13.58
C PHE A 127 -2.97 29.23 -14.94
N GLU A 128 -2.00 29.71 -15.74
CA GLU A 128 -1.64 29.11 -17.02
C GLU A 128 -1.12 27.68 -16.86
N GLU A 129 -0.23 27.44 -15.90
CA GLU A 129 0.29 26.10 -15.62
C GLU A 129 -0.80 25.16 -15.08
N ARG A 130 -1.70 25.65 -14.20
CA ARG A 130 -2.88 24.89 -13.77
C ARG A 130 -3.75 24.48 -14.95
N LYS A 131 -4.01 25.41 -15.87
CA LYS A 131 -4.81 25.15 -17.08
C LYS A 131 -4.11 24.16 -18.03
N LYS A 132 -2.78 24.26 -18.19
CA LYS A 132 -2.01 23.26 -18.97
C LYS A 132 -2.07 21.88 -18.32
N ILE A 133 -1.93 21.80 -17.01
CA ILE A 133 -2.03 20.54 -16.26
C ILE A 133 -3.43 19.95 -16.43
N GLU A 134 -4.48 20.75 -16.24
CA GLU A 134 -5.88 20.34 -16.40
C GLU A 134 -6.15 19.81 -17.81
N ASN A 135 -5.77 20.54 -18.85
CA ASN A 135 -5.90 20.08 -20.24
C ASN A 135 -5.12 18.77 -20.48
N SER A 136 -3.88 18.68 -19.98
CA SER A 136 -3.07 17.47 -20.14
C SER A 136 -3.63 16.25 -19.42
N LEU A 137 -4.29 16.48 -18.28
CA LEU A 137 -4.98 15.43 -17.53
C LEU A 137 -6.25 15.00 -18.26
N GLU A 138 -7.01 15.94 -18.80
CA GLU A 138 -8.21 15.66 -19.58
C GLU A 138 -7.88 14.87 -20.86
N ASP A 139 -6.82 15.25 -21.57
CA ASP A 139 -6.33 14.53 -22.76
C ASP A 139 -5.85 13.11 -22.41
N LYS A 140 -5.07 12.96 -21.34
CA LYS A 140 -4.64 11.64 -20.84
C LYS A 140 -5.81 10.78 -20.40
N MET A 141 -6.83 11.37 -19.77
CA MET A 141 -8.04 10.65 -19.37
C MET A 141 -8.82 10.19 -20.61
N LYS A 142 -8.99 11.04 -21.63
CA LYS A 142 -9.62 10.66 -22.90
C LYS A 142 -8.85 9.55 -23.61
N GLU A 143 -7.52 9.64 -23.67
CA GLU A 143 -6.67 8.62 -24.29
C GLU A 143 -6.75 7.29 -23.53
N ASN A 144 -6.68 7.30 -22.20
CA ASN A 144 -6.82 6.09 -21.39
C ASN A 144 -8.21 5.47 -21.49
N TYR A 145 -9.26 6.31 -21.54
CA TYR A 145 -10.63 5.85 -21.73
C TYR A 145 -10.81 5.19 -23.10
N GLN A 146 -10.24 5.79 -24.15
CA GLN A 146 -10.27 5.22 -25.50
C GLN A 146 -9.53 3.88 -25.56
N LYS A 147 -8.31 3.79 -24.98
CA LYS A 147 -7.55 2.54 -24.89
C LYS A 147 -8.31 1.44 -24.15
N MET A 148 -8.94 1.77 -23.01
CA MET A 148 -9.78 0.81 -22.28
C MET A 148 -10.99 0.35 -23.10
N LEU A 149 -11.61 1.25 -23.88
CA LEU A 149 -12.71 0.89 -24.78
C LEU A 149 -12.24 -0.07 -25.86
N ASP A 150 -11.10 0.24 -26.50
CA ASP A 150 -10.54 -0.56 -27.59
C ASP A 150 -10.11 -1.95 -27.10
N GLU A 151 -9.47 -2.05 -25.93
CA GLU A 151 -9.15 -3.32 -25.27
C GLU A 151 -10.40 -4.13 -24.96
N LYS A 152 -11.45 -3.48 -24.43
CA LYS A 152 -12.71 -4.16 -24.10
C LYS A 152 -13.44 -4.66 -25.36
N ILE A 153 -13.37 -3.91 -26.46
CA ILE A 153 -13.89 -4.33 -27.76
C ILE A 153 -13.09 -5.52 -28.29
N ALA A 154 -11.75 -5.47 -28.22
CA ALA A 154 -10.89 -6.57 -28.66
C ALA A 154 -11.14 -7.87 -27.88
N ILE A 155 -11.27 -7.79 -26.55
CA ILE A 155 -11.61 -8.94 -25.70
C ILE A 155 -12.98 -9.51 -26.10
N LYS A 156 -14.00 -8.66 -26.27
CA LYS A 156 -15.33 -9.10 -26.73
C LYS A 156 -15.27 -9.75 -28.11
N GLN A 157 -14.50 -9.20 -29.05
CA GLN A 157 -14.35 -9.78 -30.38
C GLN A 157 -13.69 -11.15 -30.33
N GLU A 158 -12.68 -11.35 -29.50
CA GLU A 158 -12.03 -12.65 -29.32
C GLU A 158 -12.96 -13.66 -28.64
N GLU A 159 -13.75 -13.23 -27.65
CA GLU A 159 -14.80 -14.07 -27.06
C GLU A 159 -15.87 -14.48 -28.08
N PHE A 160 -16.35 -13.53 -28.89
CA PHE A 160 -17.30 -13.81 -29.97
C PHE A 160 -16.70 -14.77 -30.99
N ARG A 161 -15.45 -14.57 -31.40
CA ARG A 161 -14.74 -15.46 -32.33
C ARG A 161 -14.58 -16.88 -31.77
N LYS A 162 -14.26 -17.03 -30.48
CA LYS A 162 -14.20 -18.33 -29.81
C LYS A 162 -15.57 -19.00 -29.78
N LYS A 163 -16.63 -18.27 -29.42
CA LYS A 163 -18.02 -18.78 -29.45
C LYS A 163 -18.43 -19.18 -30.87
N GLU A 164 -18.12 -18.38 -31.87
CA GLU A 164 -18.38 -18.69 -33.28
C GLU A 164 -17.70 -20.00 -33.68
N LEU A 165 -16.44 -20.20 -33.28
CA LEU A 165 -15.69 -21.43 -33.58
C LEU A 165 -16.28 -22.65 -32.84
N GLU A 166 -16.71 -22.48 -31.60
CA GLU A 166 -17.41 -23.52 -30.83
C GLU A 166 -18.74 -23.87 -31.49
N TYR A 167 -19.55 -22.88 -31.87
CA TYR A 167 -20.80 -23.09 -32.59
C TYR A 167 -20.56 -23.73 -33.95
N GLN A 168 -19.53 -23.34 -34.70
CA GLN A 168 -19.18 -23.99 -35.97
C GLN A 168 -18.80 -25.45 -35.77
N LYS A 169 -18.00 -25.77 -34.74
CA LYS A 169 -17.68 -27.16 -34.39
C LYS A 169 -18.93 -27.96 -33.98
N GLN A 170 -19.80 -27.35 -33.17
CA GLN A 170 -21.08 -27.97 -32.79
C GLN A 170 -21.97 -28.18 -34.02
N GLN A 171 -22.06 -27.21 -34.93
CA GLN A 171 -22.83 -27.32 -36.18
C GLN A 171 -22.24 -28.39 -37.10
N GLU A 172 -20.92 -28.53 -37.16
CA GLU A 172 -20.26 -29.59 -37.94
C GLU A 172 -20.50 -30.97 -37.32
N GLN A 173 -20.40 -31.10 -36.00
CA GLN A 173 -20.76 -32.33 -35.27
C GLN A 173 -22.24 -32.66 -35.44
N LEU A 174 -23.13 -31.67 -35.33
CA LEU A 174 -24.56 -31.83 -35.54
C LEU A 174 -24.82 -32.25 -36.98
N LYS A 175 -24.23 -31.59 -37.98
CA LYS A 175 -24.34 -32.00 -39.40
C LYS A 175 -23.84 -33.42 -39.62
N LYS A 176 -22.70 -33.82 -39.05
CA LYS A 176 -22.22 -35.22 -39.13
C LYS A 176 -23.20 -36.18 -38.48
N SER A 177 -23.73 -35.86 -37.30
CA SER A 177 -24.72 -36.69 -36.63
C SER A 177 -26.05 -36.77 -37.38
N LEU A 178 -26.42 -35.69 -38.09
CA LEU A 178 -27.64 -35.60 -38.87
C LEU A 178 -27.47 -36.32 -40.22
N ASP A 179 -26.29 -36.26 -40.85
CA ASP A 179 -25.94 -37.05 -42.04
C ASP A 179 -25.83 -38.55 -41.68
N ASP A 180 -25.27 -38.90 -40.52
CA ASP A 180 -25.25 -40.27 -40.02
C ASP A 180 -26.67 -40.76 -39.65
N ALA A 181 -27.50 -39.91 -39.04
CA ALA A 181 -28.89 -40.23 -38.74
C ALA A 181 -29.74 -40.32 -40.02
N GLN A 182 -29.49 -39.47 -41.01
CA GLN A 182 -30.17 -39.47 -42.30
C GLN A 182 -29.72 -40.67 -43.14
N ARG A 183 -28.43 -41.06 -43.12
CA ARG A 183 -27.96 -42.34 -43.69
C ARG A 183 -28.58 -43.54 -42.98
N LYS A 184 -28.74 -43.49 -41.65
CA LYS A 184 -29.45 -44.54 -40.88
C LYS A 184 -30.96 -44.57 -41.16
N ALA A 185 -31.56 -43.42 -41.46
CA ALA A 185 -32.98 -43.30 -41.80
C ALA A 185 -33.26 -43.65 -43.28
N GLU A 186 -32.36 -43.34 -44.21
CA GLU A 186 -32.39 -43.74 -45.63
C GLU A 186 -31.97 -45.21 -45.82
N GLN A 187 -31.08 -45.74 -44.97
CA GLN A 187 -30.92 -47.19 -44.74
C GLN A 187 -31.95 -47.74 -43.72
N GLY A 188 -33.09 -47.07 -43.58
CA GLY A 188 -34.25 -47.50 -42.81
C GLY A 188 -35.00 -48.64 -43.49
N SER A 189 -34.34 -49.79 -43.64
CA SER A 189 -34.98 -51.10 -43.88
C SER A 189 -34.10 -52.31 -43.49
N GLN A 190 -32.88 -52.13 -42.95
CA GLN A 190 -32.03 -53.29 -42.59
C GLN A 190 -31.37 -53.26 -41.22
N GLN A 191 -31.43 -52.16 -40.45
CA GLN A 191 -30.79 -52.08 -39.12
C GLN A 191 -31.74 -52.32 -37.94
N ILE A 192 -32.61 -53.34 -38.06
CA ILE A 192 -33.20 -54.01 -36.88
C ILE A 192 -32.41 -55.29 -36.51
N GLN A 193 -31.37 -55.64 -37.26
CA GLN A 193 -30.50 -56.78 -36.96
C GLN A 193 -29.09 -56.30 -36.58
N GLY A 194 -28.75 -56.32 -35.30
CA GLY A 194 -27.40 -55.96 -34.87
C GLY A 194 -27.17 -55.96 -33.36
N ASP A 195 -28.21 -56.06 -32.54
CA ASP A 195 -28.07 -56.38 -31.13
C ASP A 195 -28.24 -57.89 -30.98
N ILE A 196 -27.13 -58.63 -30.84
CA ILE A 196 -27.20 -59.98 -30.24
C ILE A 196 -27.42 -59.73 -28.76
N SER A 197 -28.68 -59.80 -28.34
CA SER A 197 -29.05 -59.84 -26.93
C SER A 197 -28.44 -61.09 -26.29
N GLU A 198 -28.29 -61.09 -24.97
CA GLU A 198 -27.89 -62.29 -24.20
C GLU A 198 -28.68 -63.55 -24.63
N ASN A 199 -29.97 -63.38 -24.91
CA ASN A 199 -30.83 -64.42 -25.45
C ASN A 199 -30.38 -64.97 -26.81
N ASP A 200 -29.89 -64.13 -27.72
CA ASP A 200 -29.43 -64.55 -29.04
C ASP A 200 -28.14 -65.37 -28.94
N LEU A 201 -27.23 -64.98 -28.03
CA LEU A 201 -26.04 -65.78 -27.72
C LEU A 201 -26.44 -67.14 -27.13
N LYS A 202 -27.39 -67.15 -26.20
CA LYS A 202 -27.93 -68.38 -25.59
C LYS A 202 -28.55 -69.32 -26.62
N GLU A 203 -29.38 -68.79 -27.52
CA GLU A 203 -30.01 -69.57 -28.58
C GLU A 203 -28.99 -70.12 -29.58
N ALA A 204 -28.04 -69.29 -30.02
CA ALA A 204 -26.98 -69.71 -30.93
C ALA A 204 -26.13 -70.85 -30.35
N LEU A 205 -25.76 -70.75 -29.06
CA LEU A 205 -25.02 -71.81 -28.37
C LEU A 205 -25.87 -73.09 -28.20
N LYS A 206 -27.17 -72.97 -27.87
CA LYS A 206 -28.06 -74.14 -27.73
C LYS A 206 -28.26 -74.88 -29.05
N GLN A 207 -28.38 -74.14 -30.14
CA GLN A 207 -28.51 -74.71 -31.48
C GLN A 207 -27.21 -75.40 -31.92
N ALA A 208 -26.06 -74.79 -31.64
CA ALA A 208 -24.75 -75.33 -32.03
C ALA A 208 -24.31 -76.53 -31.18
N PHE A 209 -24.68 -76.57 -29.88
CA PHE A 209 -24.28 -77.62 -28.95
C PHE A 209 -25.47 -78.27 -28.21
N PRO A 210 -26.31 -79.07 -28.89
CA PRO A 210 -27.50 -79.67 -28.28
C PRO A 210 -27.23 -80.63 -27.10
N ILE A 211 -25.99 -81.14 -26.99
CA ILE A 211 -25.57 -82.07 -25.93
C ILE A 211 -25.18 -81.31 -24.66
N ASP A 212 -24.74 -80.05 -24.77
CA ASP A 212 -24.29 -79.25 -23.63
C ASP A 212 -25.49 -78.66 -22.86
N SER A 213 -25.29 -78.31 -21.59
CA SER A 213 -26.29 -77.55 -20.82
C SER A 213 -25.94 -76.07 -20.87
N ILE A 214 -26.88 -75.21 -21.26
CA ILE A 214 -26.69 -73.76 -21.29
C ILE A 214 -27.73 -73.13 -20.39
N ASP A 215 -27.26 -72.72 -19.22
CA ASP A 215 -28.05 -72.27 -18.08
C ASP A 215 -27.69 -70.83 -17.73
N ASP A 216 -28.65 -70.10 -17.16
CA ASP A 216 -28.40 -68.75 -16.63
C ASP A 216 -27.60 -68.85 -15.33
N VAL A 217 -26.78 -67.84 -15.06
CA VAL A 217 -25.95 -67.82 -13.84
C VAL A 217 -26.85 -67.72 -12.59
N PRO A 218 -26.58 -68.48 -11.50
CA PRO A 218 -27.36 -68.44 -10.27
C PRO A 218 -27.43 -67.03 -9.64
N THR A 219 -28.57 -66.71 -9.03
CA THR A 219 -28.83 -65.42 -8.39
C THR A 219 -27.78 -65.12 -7.30
N GLY A 220 -26.88 -64.15 -7.54
CA GLY A 220 -25.84 -63.73 -6.59
C GLY A 220 -24.46 -63.47 -7.21
N VAL A 221 -24.22 -63.92 -8.43
CA VAL A 221 -23.01 -63.64 -9.23
C VAL A 221 -23.33 -62.46 -10.14
N LYS A 222 -22.50 -61.40 -10.14
CA LYS A 222 -22.78 -60.13 -10.84
C LYS A 222 -21.67 -59.84 -11.86
N GLY A 223 -21.81 -60.40 -13.06
CA GLY A 223 -20.83 -60.22 -14.14
C GLY A 223 -20.51 -61.46 -14.99
N ALA A 224 -21.29 -62.53 -14.87
CA ALA A 224 -21.41 -63.58 -15.87
C ALA A 224 -22.89 -63.72 -16.23
N ASP A 225 -23.19 -63.88 -17.52
CA ASP A 225 -24.56 -63.96 -18.02
C ASP A 225 -24.99 -65.43 -18.19
N LEU A 226 -24.16 -66.27 -18.83
CA LEU A 226 -24.49 -67.67 -19.15
C LEU A 226 -23.41 -68.66 -18.71
N LEU A 227 -23.83 -69.86 -18.37
CA LEU A 227 -22.97 -71.01 -18.10
C LEU A 227 -23.22 -72.12 -19.11
N GLN A 228 -22.18 -72.52 -19.83
CA GLN A 228 -22.21 -73.68 -20.71
C GLN A 228 -21.48 -74.85 -20.03
N SER A 229 -22.25 -75.82 -19.54
CA SER A 229 -21.71 -77.11 -19.08
C SER A 229 -21.45 -78.02 -20.27
N VAL A 230 -20.18 -78.19 -20.62
CA VAL A 230 -19.73 -79.05 -21.71
C VAL A 230 -19.90 -80.51 -21.30
N LYS A 231 -20.64 -81.27 -22.11
CA LYS A 231 -20.89 -82.70 -21.87
C LYS A 231 -20.21 -83.56 -22.93
N ASN A 232 -19.65 -84.69 -22.51
CA ASN A 232 -19.14 -85.71 -23.43
C ASN A 232 -20.29 -86.53 -24.06
N ASN A 233 -19.96 -87.42 -25.00
CA ASN A 233 -20.95 -88.29 -25.67
C ASN A 233 -21.70 -89.24 -24.71
N PHE A 234 -21.22 -89.40 -23.48
CA PHE A 234 -21.88 -90.18 -22.42
C PHE A 234 -22.73 -89.31 -21.49
N GLY A 235 -22.90 -88.02 -21.79
CA GLY A 235 -23.67 -87.07 -21.00
C GLY A 235 -22.99 -86.57 -19.72
N GLN A 236 -21.72 -86.92 -19.49
CA GLN A 236 -20.98 -86.48 -18.31
C GLN A 236 -20.43 -85.07 -18.53
N ILE A 237 -20.55 -84.21 -17.52
CA ILE A 237 -19.99 -82.86 -17.55
C ILE A 237 -18.46 -82.96 -17.42
N THR A 238 -17.76 -82.40 -18.40
CA THR A 238 -16.29 -82.41 -18.47
C THR A 238 -15.67 -81.04 -18.22
N GLY A 239 -16.48 -79.98 -18.24
CA GLY A 239 -16.05 -78.64 -17.89
C GLY A 239 -17.16 -77.61 -18.09
N VAL A 240 -16.90 -76.38 -17.66
CA VAL A 240 -17.83 -75.25 -17.71
C VAL A 240 -17.16 -74.07 -18.42
N ILE A 241 -17.85 -73.52 -19.42
CA ILE A 241 -17.49 -72.25 -20.07
C ILE A 241 -18.41 -71.17 -19.52
N VAL A 242 -17.83 -70.10 -19.01
CA VAL A 242 -18.54 -68.95 -18.44
C VAL A 242 -18.59 -67.85 -19.49
N TRP A 243 -19.78 -67.39 -19.83
CA TRP A 243 -20.00 -66.40 -20.87
C TRP A 243 -20.49 -65.09 -20.27
N GLU A 244 -19.93 -64.00 -20.75
CA GLU A 244 -20.37 -62.64 -20.48
C GLU A 244 -20.60 -61.93 -21.80
N SER A 245 -21.75 -61.28 -21.97
CA SER A 245 -22.05 -60.44 -23.11
C SER A 245 -22.06 -58.97 -22.69
N LYS A 246 -21.35 -58.13 -23.43
CA LYS A 246 -21.31 -56.68 -23.20
C LYS A 246 -21.50 -55.92 -24.49
N ASN A 247 -22.63 -55.21 -24.56
CA ASN A 247 -22.93 -54.27 -25.63
C ASN A 247 -22.71 -52.84 -25.13
N THR A 248 -21.50 -52.29 -25.34
CA THR A 248 -21.18 -50.92 -24.94
C THR A 248 -20.30 -50.21 -25.96
N LYS A 249 -20.19 -48.89 -25.83
CA LYS A 249 -19.44 -48.00 -26.76
C LYS A 249 -17.98 -47.76 -26.37
N SER A 250 -17.52 -48.30 -25.23
CA SER A 250 -16.16 -48.13 -24.75
C SER A 250 -15.71 -49.34 -23.95
N TRP A 251 -14.57 -49.93 -24.31
CA TRP A 251 -13.95 -51.02 -23.55
C TRP A 251 -13.67 -50.62 -22.09
N SER A 252 -13.92 -51.52 -21.15
CA SER A 252 -13.57 -51.34 -19.74
C SER A 252 -12.84 -52.56 -19.19
N GLU A 253 -11.65 -52.34 -18.63
CA GLU A 253 -10.88 -53.39 -17.94
C GLU A 253 -11.61 -53.98 -16.74
N SER A 254 -12.57 -53.25 -16.18
CA SER A 254 -13.37 -53.73 -15.03
C SER A 254 -14.21 -54.97 -15.36
N TRP A 255 -14.57 -55.20 -16.63
CA TRP A 255 -15.31 -56.39 -17.04
C TRP A 255 -14.44 -57.64 -16.98
N VAL A 256 -13.17 -57.51 -17.36
CA VAL A 256 -12.19 -58.60 -17.33
C VAL A 256 -12.00 -59.09 -15.90
N MET A 257 -11.85 -58.16 -14.94
CA MET A 257 -11.69 -58.51 -13.53
C MET A 257 -12.94 -59.21 -12.97
N LYS A 258 -14.14 -58.66 -13.22
CA LYS A 258 -15.40 -59.26 -12.75
C LYS A 258 -15.63 -60.66 -13.31
N LEU A 259 -15.43 -60.85 -14.61
CA LEU A 259 -15.61 -62.15 -15.25
C LEU A 259 -14.65 -63.19 -14.67
N LYS A 260 -13.40 -62.82 -14.36
CA LYS A 260 -12.45 -63.71 -13.68
C LYS A 260 -12.92 -64.09 -12.28
N GLU A 261 -13.40 -63.13 -11.49
CA GLU A 261 -13.93 -63.38 -10.15
C GLU A 261 -15.16 -64.30 -10.19
N ASP A 262 -16.06 -64.07 -11.14
CA ASP A 262 -17.29 -64.84 -11.27
C ASP A 262 -17.01 -66.25 -11.79
N SER A 263 -16.06 -66.40 -12.72
CA SER A 263 -15.58 -67.71 -13.17
C SER A 263 -15.01 -68.56 -12.02
N LEU A 264 -14.37 -67.95 -11.03
CA LEU A 264 -13.88 -68.66 -9.84
C LEU A 264 -15.03 -69.17 -8.95
N LYS A 265 -16.09 -68.38 -8.78
CA LYS A 265 -17.25 -68.75 -7.94
C LYS A 265 -18.02 -69.95 -8.49
N VAL A 266 -18.09 -70.08 -9.82
CA VAL A 266 -18.83 -71.15 -10.50
C VAL A 266 -17.93 -72.31 -10.95
N ALA A 267 -16.67 -72.33 -10.53
CA ALA A 267 -15.66 -73.30 -10.95
C ALA A 267 -15.54 -73.43 -12.49
N GLY A 268 -15.65 -72.30 -13.19
CA GLY A 268 -15.54 -72.22 -14.65
C GLY A 268 -14.13 -72.53 -15.13
N ASN A 269 -14.00 -73.43 -16.12
CA ASN A 269 -12.72 -73.80 -16.72
C ASN A 269 -12.19 -72.73 -17.68
N VAL A 270 -13.08 -72.05 -18.39
CA VAL A 270 -12.76 -70.99 -19.34
C VAL A 270 -13.80 -69.89 -19.25
N SER A 271 -13.36 -68.64 -19.24
CA SER A 271 -14.26 -67.48 -19.31
C SER A 271 -14.16 -66.81 -20.67
N VAL A 272 -15.31 -66.46 -21.25
CA VAL A 272 -15.44 -65.86 -22.57
C VAL A 272 -16.24 -64.56 -22.48
N LEU A 273 -15.64 -63.46 -22.92
CA LEU A 273 -16.29 -62.16 -23.05
C LEU A 273 -16.65 -61.91 -24.51
N VAL A 274 -17.93 -61.74 -24.77
CA VAL A 274 -18.46 -61.40 -26.09
C VAL A 274 -18.80 -59.91 -26.12
N THR A 275 -18.16 -59.14 -27.01
CA THR A 275 -18.34 -57.69 -27.09
C THR A 275 -18.08 -57.15 -28.48
N ASN A 276 -18.82 -56.10 -28.85
CA ASN A 276 -18.68 -55.41 -30.12
C ASN A 276 -17.41 -54.55 -30.18
N ILE A 277 -16.86 -54.17 -29.02
CA ILE A 277 -15.64 -53.39 -28.91
C ILE A 277 -14.57 -54.25 -28.25
N LEU A 278 -13.48 -54.44 -28.97
CA LEU A 278 -12.36 -55.29 -28.58
C LEU A 278 -11.16 -54.44 -28.11
N PRO A 279 -10.24 -55.01 -27.32
CA PRO A 279 -8.96 -54.39 -27.01
C PRO A 279 -8.18 -54.08 -28.29
N LYS A 280 -7.31 -53.07 -28.25
CA LYS A 280 -6.51 -52.65 -29.43
C LYS A 280 -5.65 -53.78 -30.03
N GLU A 281 -5.34 -54.80 -29.25
CA GLU A 281 -4.52 -55.95 -29.63
C GLU A 281 -5.32 -57.09 -30.30
N ILE A 282 -6.65 -57.08 -30.21
CA ILE A 282 -7.52 -58.16 -30.68
C ILE A 282 -8.41 -57.65 -31.80
N LYS A 283 -8.27 -58.25 -32.98
CA LYS A 283 -9.06 -57.86 -34.16
C LYS A 283 -10.44 -58.50 -34.21
N ASN A 284 -10.53 -59.81 -33.93
CA ASN A 284 -11.77 -60.59 -34.04
C ASN A 284 -12.04 -61.37 -32.75
N PHE A 285 -11.13 -62.27 -32.38
CA PHE A 285 -11.14 -62.98 -31.12
C PHE A 285 -9.71 -63.34 -30.69
N GLY A 286 -9.48 -63.50 -29.39
CA GLY A 286 -8.16 -63.79 -28.84
C GLY A 286 -8.15 -63.85 -27.34
N PHE A 287 -7.02 -64.26 -26.77
CA PHE A 287 -6.83 -64.23 -25.32
C PHE A 287 -6.40 -62.84 -24.87
N TYR A 288 -7.08 -62.31 -23.87
CA TYR A 288 -6.74 -61.05 -23.21
C TYR A 288 -6.65 -61.30 -21.71
N GLU A 289 -5.48 -61.08 -21.12
CA GLU A 289 -5.20 -61.31 -19.70
C GLU A 289 -5.72 -62.65 -19.12
N GLY A 290 -5.75 -63.72 -19.91
CA GLY A 290 -6.21 -65.04 -19.45
C GLY A 290 -7.71 -65.33 -19.60
N ILE A 291 -8.51 -64.41 -20.14
CA ILE A 291 -9.87 -64.70 -20.63
C ILE A 291 -9.91 -64.71 -22.16
N MET A 292 -10.87 -65.41 -22.73
CA MET A 292 -11.12 -65.36 -24.17
C MET A 292 -12.02 -64.17 -24.48
N VAL A 293 -11.63 -63.30 -25.40
CA VAL A 293 -12.45 -62.17 -25.87
C VAL A 293 -12.81 -62.43 -27.33
N SER A 294 -14.08 -62.26 -27.70
CA SER A 294 -14.56 -62.47 -29.07
C SER A 294 -15.57 -61.41 -29.46
N SER A 295 -15.59 -61.04 -30.74
CA SER A 295 -16.77 -60.40 -31.29
C SER A 295 -17.93 -61.40 -31.39
N PRO A 296 -19.19 -60.92 -31.38
CA PRO A 296 -20.37 -61.79 -31.39
C PRO A 296 -20.42 -62.77 -32.58
N GLU A 297 -19.97 -62.33 -33.75
CA GLU A 297 -19.97 -63.12 -34.98
C GLU A 297 -19.16 -64.42 -34.87
N PHE A 298 -18.14 -64.46 -34.01
CA PHE A 298 -17.27 -65.62 -33.82
C PHE A 298 -17.58 -66.42 -32.55
N ALA A 299 -18.60 -66.04 -31.76
CA ALA A 299 -18.87 -66.67 -30.47
C ALA A 299 -19.07 -68.20 -30.57
N VAL A 300 -19.81 -68.68 -31.57
CA VAL A 300 -20.02 -70.13 -31.79
C VAL A 300 -18.75 -70.84 -32.24
N ALA A 301 -17.94 -70.20 -33.09
CA ALA A 301 -16.66 -70.77 -33.53
C ALA A 301 -15.67 -70.88 -32.36
N VAL A 302 -15.62 -69.85 -31.51
CA VAL A 302 -14.85 -69.85 -30.27
C VAL A 302 -15.34 -70.94 -29.32
N ALA A 303 -16.65 -71.06 -29.11
CA ALA A 303 -17.24 -72.12 -28.30
C ALA A 303 -16.84 -73.52 -28.80
N THR A 304 -16.85 -73.73 -30.13
CA THR A 304 -16.48 -75.01 -30.75
C THR A 304 -15.03 -75.39 -30.42
N LEU A 305 -14.11 -74.43 -30.57
CA LEU A 305 -12.68 -74.65 -30.29
C LEU A 305 -12.43 -74.93 -28.79
N LEU A 306 -13.08 -74.15 -27.92
CA LEU A 306 -12.94 -74.32 -26.48
C LEU A 306 -13.53 -75.64 -25.99
N ARG A 307 -14.68 -76.04 -26.54
CA ARG A 307 -15.35 -77.30 -26.25
C ARG A 307 -14.47 -78.49 -26.59
N ASP A 308 -13.90 -78.52 -27.79
CA ASP A 308 -13.01 -79.60 -28.23
C ASP A 308 -11.76 -79.71 -27.32
N LYS A 309 -11.20 -78.57 -26.94
CA LYS A 309 -10.06 -78.50 -26.02
C LYS A 309 -10.41 -79.04 -24.63
N ILE A 310 -11.56 -78.66 -24.06
CA ILE A 310 -12.04 -79.14 -22.76
C ILE A 310 -12.23 -80.66 -22.79
N LEU A 311 -12.87 -81.19 -23.83
CA LEU A 311 -13.08 -82.64 -23.99
C LEU A 311 -11.75 -83.40 -24.12
N SER A 312 -10.80 -82.84 -24.88
CA SER A 312 -9.47 -83.42 -25.05
C SER A 312 -8.69 -83.45 -23.74
N ILE A 313 -8.71 -82.36 -22.96
CA ILE A 313 -8.08 -82.30 -21.64
C ILE A 313 -8.72 -83.30 -20.69
N SER A 314 -10.05 -83.35 -20.62
CA SER A 314 -10.76 -84.30 -19.74
C SER A 314 -10.44 -85.77 -20.08
N LYS A 315 -10.26 -86.10 -21.37
CA LYS A 315 -9.83 -87.43 -21.81
C LYS A 315 -8.42 -87.76 -21.31
N VAL A 316 -7.51 -86.78 -21.33
CA VAL A 316 -6.16 -86.93 -20.79
C VAL A 316 -6.19 -87.04 -19.27
N GLU A 317 -6.95 -86.20 -18.57
CA GLU A 317 -7.08 -86.25 -17.10
C GLU A 317 -7.62 -87.62 -16.63
N LYS A 318 -8.66 -88.15 -17.28
CA LYS A 318 -9.16 -89.50 -16.99
C LYS A 318 -8.14 -90.61 -17.28
N SER A 319 -7.22 -90.39 -18.23
CA SER A 319 -6.12 -91.33 -18.48
C SER A 319 -5.00 -91.23 -17.43
N LEU A 320 -4.95 -90.12 -16.69
CA LEU A 320 -3.99 -89.83 -15.64
C LEU A 320 -4.54 -90.12 -14.23
N GLU A 321 -5.86 -90.28 -14.07
CA GLU A 321 -6.51 -90.80 -12.86
C GLU A 321 -5.97 -92.19 -12.54
N GLY A 322 -4.93 -92.23 -11.69
CA GLY A 322 -4.21 -93.43 -11.31
C GLY A 322 -2.69 -93.30 -11.19
N LYS A 323 -2.07 -92.13 -11.47
CA LYS A 323 -0.61 -91.94 -11.31
C LYS A 323 -0.23 -90.60 -10.66
N ASP A 324 0.41 -90.66 -9.48
CA ASP A 324 1.27 -89.73 -8.71
C ASP A 324 1.46 -88.21 -9.05
N LEU A 325 0.52 -87.54 -9.74
CA LEU A 325 0.75 -86.21 -10.35
C LEU A 325 0.53 -84.97 -9.45
N LYS A 326 0.10 -85.10 -8.19
CA LYS A 326 -0.28 -83.93 -7.35
C LYS A 326 0.90 -83.05 -6.92
N MET A 327 2.12 -83.57 -6.83
CA MET A 327 3.29 -82.81 -6.36
C MET A 327 3.93 -81.92 -7.45
N GLU A 328 3.97 -82.38 -8.70
CA GLU A 328 4.55 -81.59 -9.81
C GLU A 328 3.70 -80.37 -10.18
N LEU A 329 2.38 -80.47 -10.08
CA LEU A 329 1.47 -79.38 -10.45
C LEU A 329 1.60 -78.17 -9.50
N LEU A 330 1.77 -78.43 -8.20
CA LEU A 330 2.01 -77.38 -7.20
C LEU A 330 3.34 -76.65 -7.44
N TYR A 331 4.41 -77.41 -7.73
CA TYR A 331 5.72 -76.83 -8.03
C TYR A 331 5.70 -75.97 -9.31
N LYS A 332 4.99 -76.42 -10.34
CA LYS A 332 4.86 -75.69 -11.61
C LYS A 332 4.06 -74.40 -11.45
N TYR A 333 3.02 -74.40 -10.60
CA TYR A 333 2.21 -73.21 -10.34
C TYR A 333 2.98 -72.17 -9.52
N LEU A 334 3.65 -72.58 -8.44
CA LEU A 334 4.49 -71.69 -7.62
C LEU A 334 5.66 -71.08 -8.41
N SER A 335 6.15 -71.80 -9.42
CA SER A 335 7.24 -71.34 -10.30
C SER A 335 6.72 -70.66 -11.58
N SER A 336 5.41 -70.43 -11.70
CA SER A 336 4.82 -69.89 -12.92
C SER A 336 4.98 -68.37 -13.02
N GLN A 337 5.11 -67.88 -14.26
CA GLN A 337 5.07 -66.46 -14.58
C GLN A 337 3.76 -65.81 -14.10
N GLU A 338 2.67 -66.58 -14.05
CA GLU A 338 1.36 -66.12 -13.63
C GLU A 338 1.33 -65.78 -12.13
N PHE A 339 1.93 -66.62 -11.28
CA PHE A 339 2.08 -66.35 -9.84
C PHE A 339 2.98 -65.13 -9.60
N SER A 340 4.12 -65.07 -10.30
CA SER A 340 5.05 -63.93 -10.23
C SER A 340 4.39 -62.61 -10.65
N SER A 341 3.60 -62.63 -11.74
CA SER A 341 2.86 -61.45 -12.21
C SER A 341 1.79 -60.99 -11.23
N LYS A 342 1.09 -61.91 -10.56
CA LYS A 342 0.09 -61.59 -9.53
C LYS A 342 0.75 -60.94 -8.30
N ILE A 343 1.91 -61.45 -7.88
CA ILE A 343 2.68 -60.84 -6.79
C ILE A 343 3.20 -59.45 -7.17
N ASN A 344 3.73 -59.27 -8.39
CA ASN A 344 4.23 -57.97 -8.84
C ASN A 344 3.11 -56.92 -8.94
N MET A 345 1.92 -57.28 -9.45
CA MET A 345 0.75 -56.39 -9.43
C MET A 345 0.38 -55.95 -8.01
N MET A 346 0.36 -56.89 -7.04
CA MET A 346 0.09 -56.53 -5.65
C MET A 346 1.14 -55.56 -5.09
N VAL A 347 2.42 -55.80 -5.37
CA VAL A 347 3.53 -54.94 -4.91
C VAL A 347 3.47 -53.54 -5.54
N GLU A 348 3.10 -53.43 -6.83
CA GLU A 348 2.93 -52.14 -7.51
C GLU A 348 1.77 -51.33 -6.93
N VAL A 349 0.63 -51.97 -6.65
CA VAL A 349 -0.52 -51.32 -6.01
C VAL A 349 -0.14 -50.81 -4.62
N PHE A 350 0.54 -51.62 -3.80
CA PHE A 350 1.00 -51.18 -2.48
C PHE A 350 2.03 -50.05 -2.56
N SER A 351 2.92 -50.08 -3.55
CA SER A 351 3.93 -49.02 -3.75
C SER A 351 3.29 -47.70 -4.17
N SER A 352 2.28 -47.76 -5.05
CA SER A 352 1.50 -46.59 -5.48
C SER A 352 0.72 -45.97 -4.33
N LEU A 353 0.02 -46.78 -3.53
CA LEU A 353 -0.72 -46.32 -2.35
C LEU A 353 0.21 -45.66 -1.32
N LYS A 354 1.38 -46.25 -1.06
CA LYS A 354 2.37 -45.67 -0.15
C LYS A 354 2.88 -44.31 -0.64
N ALA A 355 3.17 -44.18 -1.93
CA ALA A 355 3.60 -42.92 -2.53
C ALA A 355 2.51 -41.82 -2.44
N GLY A 356 1.23 -42.20 -2.61
CA GLY A 356 0.09 -41.29 -2.40
C GLY A 356 0.05 -40.74 -0.97
N ILE A 357 0.16 -41.62 0.03
CA ILE A 357 0.17 -41.24 1.46
C ILE A 357 1.35 -40.31 1.78
N ASP A 358 2.55 -40.59 1.25
CA ASP A 358 3.73 -39.75 1.49
C ASP A 358 3.61 -38.35 0.85
N THR A 359 2.96 -38.23 -0.30
CA THR A 359 2.70 -36.92 -0.93
C THR A 359 1.65 -36.12 -0.18
N GLU A 360 0.55 -36.76 0.25
CA GLU A 360 -0.46 -36.12 1.11
C GLU A 360 0.13 -35.63 2.42
N ARG A 361 0.98 -36.44 3.09
CA ARG A 361 1.65 -36.06 4.33
C ARG A 361 2.49 -34.78 4.15
N ARG A 362 3.28 -34.67 3.08
CA ARG A 362 4.10 -33.48 2.80
C ARG A 362 3.24 -32.24 2.54
N LEU A 363 2.13 -32.39 1.82
CA LEU A 363 1.20 -31.29 1.56
C LEU A 363 0.50 -30.82 2.85
N MET A 364 0.06 -31.76 3.69
CA MET A 364 -0.51 -31.48 5.00
C MET A 364 0.47 -30.75 5.91
N GLU A 365 1.72 -31.22 5.99
CA GLU A 365 2.74 -30.59 6.83
C GLU A 365 3.03 -29.13 6.38
N LYS A 366 3.08 -28.89 5.07
CA LYS A 366 3.20 -27.54 4.53
C LYS A 366 2.00 -26.65 4.90
N ASN A 367 0.79 -27.20 4.82
CA ASN A 367 -0.43 -26.48 5.18
C ASN A 367 -0.50 -26.19 6.69
N TRP A 368 -0.08 -27.12 7.53
CA TRP A 368 0.03 -26.91 8.98
C TRP A 368 0.99 -25.78 9.29
N LYS A 369 2.22 -25.80 8.76
CA LYS A 369 3.20 -24.71 8.96
C LYS A 369 2.69 -23.35 8.49
N LYS A 370 1.93 -23.32 7.38
CA LYS A 370 1.32 -22.07 6.90
C LYS A 370 0.26 -21.56 7.88
N ARG A 371 -0.65 -22.44 8.32
CA ARG A 371 -1.72 -22.09 9.27
C ARG A 371 -1.15 -21.66 10.62
N GLU A 372 -0.13 -22.34 11.11
CA GLU A 372 0.58 -22.00 12.34
C GLU A 372 1.15 -20.58 12.27
N LYS A 373 1.83 -20.24 11.17
CA LYS A 373 2.35 -18.87 10.95
C LYS A 373 1.26 -17.80 10.83
N ASP A 374 0.13 -18.14 10.21
CA ASP A 374 -1.01 -17.22 10.12
C ASP A 374 -1.66 -17.02 11.51
N LEU A 375 -1.70 -18.07 12.34
CA LEU A 375 -2.19 -18.02 13.72
C LEU A 375 -1.24 -17.23 14.64
N GLU A 376 0.07 -17.39 14.50
CA GLU A 376 1.08 -16.56 15.18
C GLU A 376 0.91 -15.07 14.84
N ARG A 377 0.71 -14.73 13.56
CA ARG A 377 0.48 -13.34 13.12
C ARG A 377 -0.80 -12.76 13.71
N ALA A 378 -1.88 -13.53 13.70
CA ALA A 378 -3.15 -13.11 14.29
C ALA A 378 -2.99 -12.89 15.80
N THR A 379 -2.31 -13.80 16.48
CA THR A 379 -2.02 -13.69 17.92
C THR A 379 -1.20 -12.43 18.22
N PHE A 380 -0.10 -12.20 17.48
CA PHE A 380 0.72 -11.01 17.65
C PHE A 380 -0.04 -9.70 17.40
N ALA A 381 -0.90 -9.67 16.37
CA ALA A 381 -1.74 -8.50 16.08
C ALA A 381 -2.73 -8.24 17.23
N ILE A 382 -3.36 -9.29 17.77
CA ILE A 382 -4.27 -9.18 18.91
C ILE A 382 -3.50 -8.68 20.14
N THR A 383 -2.37 -9.28 20.49
CA THR A 383 -1.54 -8.85 21.63
C THR A 383 -1.09 -7.39 21.48
N GLY A 384 -0.67 -6.98 20.27
CA GLY A 384 -0.31 -5.60 19.98
C GLY A 384 -1.47 -4.61 20.16
N MET A 385 -2.65 -4.96 19.63
CA MET A 385 -3.87 -4.16 19.82
C MET A 385 -4.26 -4.02 21.29
N TYR A 386 -4.15 -5.09 22.08
CA TYR A 386 -4.41 -5.04 23.51
C TYR A 386 -3.40 -4.14 24.23
N GLY A 387 -2.10 -4.22 23.92
CA GLY A 387 -1.09 -3.34 24.51
C GLY A 387 -1.28 -1.85 24.15
N GLU A 388 -1.67 -1.55 22.90
CA GLU A 388 -2.02 -0.18 22.49
C GLU A 388 -3.27 0.34 23.23
N LEU A 389 -4.31 -0.48 23.35
CA LEU A 389 -5.54 -0.11 24.05
C LEU A 389 -5.32 0.07 25.57
N GLU A 390 -4.51 -0.78 26.22
CA GLU A 390 -4.13 -0.61 27.63
C GLU A 390 -3.33 0.68 27.86
N SER A 391 -2.40 1.00 26.94
CA SER A 391 -1.63 2.25 27.02
C SER A 391 -2.52 3.49 26.84
N LEU A 392 -3.60 3.41 26.04
CA LEU A 392 -4.53 4.51 25.82
C LEU A 392 -5.55 4.68 26.96
N MET A 393 -5.98 3.59 27.59
CA MET A 393 -7.04 3.64 28.61
C MET A 393 -6.52 3.71 30.06
N GLY A 394 -5.24 3.43 30.31
CA GLY A 394 -4.64 3.51 31.65
C GLY A 394 -5.20 2.54 32.68
N GLN A 395 -6.00 1.56 32.24
CA GLN A 395 -6.56 0.45 33.02
C GLN A 395 -6.48 -0.83 32.20
N ALA A 396 -6.32 -1.97 32.88
CA ALA A 396 -6.34 -3.29 32.26
C ALA A 396 -7.69 -3.56 31.59
N LEU A 397 -7.66 -4.10 30.36
CA LEU A 397 -8.87 -4.41 29.60
C LEU A 397 -9.56 -5.67 30.15
N PRO A 398 -10.91 -5.72 30.17
CA PRO A 398 -11.62 -6.95 30.51
C PRO A 398 -11.30 -8.04 29.48
N GLY A 399 -10.76 -9.18 29.92
CA GLY A 399 -10.39 -10.30 29.06
C GLY A 399 -8.91 -10.37 28.64
N ALA A 400 -8.05 -9.43 29.08
CA ALA A 400 -6.60 -9.54 28.90
C ALA A 400 -6.01 -10.81 29.55
N GLU A 401 -6.64 -11.30 30.62
CA GLU A 401 -6.33 -12.57 31.31
C GLU A 401 -6.44 -13.80 30.39
N LEU A 402 -7.20 -13.74 29.29
CA LEU A 402 -7.33 -14.85 28.33
C LEU A 402 -6.18 -14.93 27.32
N LEU A 403 -5.41 -13.84 27.16
CA LEU A 403 -4.27 -13.73 26.26
C LEU A 403 -2.92 -13.86 26.98
N GLU A 404 -2.90 -13.66 28.30
CA GLU A 404 -1.81 -14.12 29.15
C GLU A 404 -1.87 -15.64 29.20
N LEU A 405 -1.03 -16.29 28.39
CA LEU A 405 -0.90 -17.74 28.32
C LEU A 405 -0.76 -18.37 29.71
N GLY A 406 -1.86 -18.90 30.25
CA GLY A 406 -1.87 -19.44 31.60
C GLY A 406 -3.19 -19.94 32.19
N SER A 407 -4.20 -20.33 31.40
CA SER A 407 -5.28 -21.17 31.93
C SER A 407 -5.73 -22.17 30.87
N GLY A 408 -5.04 -23.30 30.84
CA GLY A 408 -5.61 -24.52 30.26
C GLY A 408 -6.80 -24.92 31.11
N GLU A 409 -7.99 -24.48 30.73
CA GLU A 409 -9.20 -25.24 30.99
C GLU A 409 -9.36 -26.21 29.83
N GLU A 410 -8.77 -27.40 30.00
CA GLU A 410 -9.23 -28.59 29.30
C GLU A 410 -10.69 -28.83 29.74
N GLU A 411 -11.64 -28.28 28.99
CA GLU A 411 -13.01 -28.80 29.01
C GLU A 411 -13.01 -30.17 28.35
N ASP A 412 -12.71 -31.18 29.17
CA ASP A 412 -13.07 -32.58 28.92
C ASP A 412 -14.59 -32.68 28.73
N ASN A 413 -15.04 -32.52 27.49
CA ASN A 413 -16.38 -32.92 27.08
C ASN A 413 -16.40 -34.44 26.83
N GLU A 414 -16.12 -35.22 27.88
CA GLU A 414 -16.66 -36.56 28.02
C GLU A 414 -18.11 -36.45 28.50
N ASN A 415 -19.06 -36.45 27.57
CA ASN A 415 -20.36 -37.13 27.67
C ASN A 415 -21.35 -36.60 26.63
N ILE A 416 -21.46 -37.28 25.49
CA ILE A 416 -22.78 -37.65 24.94
C ILE A 416 -22.65 -39.06 24.35
N ILE A 417 -22.98 -40.06 25.15
CA ILE A 417 -23.49 -41.36 24.68
C ILE A 417 -24.98 -41.18 24.45
N PHE A 418 -25.43 -41.28 23.20
CA PHE A 418 -26.42 -42.26 22.72
C PHE A 418 -26.49 -42.24 21.20
#